data_AF-A0AAN4Z8T2-F1
#
_entry.id   AF-A0AAN4Z8T2-F1
#
_cell.length_a   1.000
_cell.length_b   1.000
_cell.length_c   1.000
_cell.angle_alpha   90.00
_cell.angle_beta   90.00
_cell.angle_gamma   90.00
#
_symmetry.space_group_name_H-M   'P 1'
#
loop_
_entity.id
_entity.type
_entity.pdbx_description
1 polymer ?
#
loop_
_entity_poly.entity_id
_entity_poly.type
_entity_poly.pdbx_seq_one_letter_code
_entity_poly.pdbx_strand_id
1 'polypeptide(L)'
;MKLLLSLLLLPSLSASFYPENVAFLSSVNSPTAANEYNQIVNNEQSTRTQMEQQLNQWGQKYGMTSQITSLINARGTALKQIADTATSDAQNLPALIKKMYDVANSASSTSAQVETQMRQLLNSATPGQKKMAVEAFGIDLDSDSGNNNGGFGNGNNGGFGNGNNGGFGNGN
;
A
#
# COMPACT_ATOMS: atom_id res chain seq x y z
N MET A 1 -16.63 18.19 2.74
CA MET A 1 -15.76 17.06 3.11
C MET A 1 -14.41 17.29 2.44
N LYS A 2 -13.40 17.77 3.18
CA LYS A 2 -12.04 17.98 2.64
C LYS A 2 -11.37 16.60 2.56
N LEU A 3 -11.39 15.98 1.39
CA LEU A 3 -10.50 14.86 1.09
C LEU A 3 -9.07 15.43 1.11
N LEU A 4 -8.45 15.39 2.29
CA LEU A 4 -7.00 15.45 2.39
C LEU A 4 -6.52 14.17 1.70
N LEU A 5 -6.24 14.31 0.40
CA LEU A 5 -5.47 13.35 -0.39
C LEU A 5 -4.10 13.24 0.29
N SER A 6 -4.03 12.40 1.33
CA SER A 6 -2.78 12.04 1.97
C SER A 6 -1.97 11.31 0.93
N LEU A 7 -1.04 12.05 0.34
CA LEU A 7 -0.11 11.71 -0.74
C LEU A 7 0.92 10.64 -0.30
N LEU A 8 0.49 9.61 0.44
CA LEU A 8 1.33 8.90 1.39
C LEU A 8 1.16 7.39 1.31
N LEU A 9 1.35 6.83 0.12
CA LEU A 9 1.64 5.40 -0.02
C LEU A 9 2.66 5.14 -1.13
N LEU A 10 3.69 5.98 -1.20
CA LEU A 10 4.96 5.47 -1.70
C LEU A 10 5.41 4.40 -0.69
N PRO A 11 5.67 3.15 -1.12
CA PRO A 11 6.37 2.21 -0.23
C PRO A 11 7.59 2.94 0.28
N SER A 12 7.72 3.00 1.61
CA SER A 12 8.79 3.69 2.32
C SER A 12 10.09 3.48 1.54
N LEU A 13 10.54 4.53 0.86
CA LEU A 13 11.88 4.60 0.29
C LEU A 13 12.80 4.53 1.50
N SER A 14 13.16 3.30 1.88
CA SER A 14 14.15 3.05 2.92
C SER A 14 15.40 3.86 2.60
N ALA A 15 16.05 4.35 3.65
CA ALA A 15 17.10 5.37 3.78
C ALA A 15 18.18 5.56 2.68
N SER A 16 18.30 4.69 1.68
CA SER A 16 19.22 4.81 0.56
C SER A 16 18.52 4.68 -0.78
N PHE A 17 18.86 5.57 -1.72
CA PHE A 17 18.27 5.58 -3.06
C PHE A 17 18.63 4.32 -3.86
N TYR A 18 19.78 3.74 -3.58
CA TYR A 18 20.28 2.49 -4.14
C TYR A 18 20.42 1.42 -3.05
N PRO A 19 20.16 0.15 -3.36
CA PRO A 19 20.29 -0.92 -2.39
C PRO A 19 21.74 -1.11 -1.94
N GLU A 20 21.90 -1.38 -0.65
CA GLU A 20 23.14 -1.92 -0.07
C GLU A 20 23.35 -3.37 -0.53
N ASN A 21 24.60 -3.85 -0.44
CA ASN A 21 24.93 -5.29 -0.55
C ASN A 21 24.39 -5.99 -1.81
N VAL A 22 24.47 -5.32 -2.96
CA VAL A 22 24.06 -5.89 -4.26
C VAL A 22 24.90 -7.10 -4.65
N ALA A 23 24.26 -8.08 -5.29
CA ALA A 23 24.86 -9.38 -5.59
C ALA A 23 26.20 -9.29 -6.35
N PHE A 24 26.36 -8.32 -7.24
CA PHE A 24 27.61 -8.15 -8.01
C PHE A 24 28.80 -7.70 -7.14
N LEU A 25 28.60 -7.19 -5.92
CA LEU A 25 29.71 -6.88 -5.02
C LEU A 25 30.53 -8.11 -4.65
N SER A 26 29.89 -9.29 -4.59
CA SER A 26 30.58 -10.56 -4.36
C SER A 26 31.59 -10.89 -5.47
N SER A 27 31.36 -10.40 -6.69
CA SER A 27 32.25 -10.63 -7.84
C SER A 27 33.48 -9.71 -7.87
N VAL A 28 33.51 -8.64 -7.06
CA VAL A 28 34.63 -7.70 -7.02
C VAL A 28 35.82 -8.24 -6.22
N ASN A 29 35.64 -9.32 -5.44
CA ASN A 29 36.68 -9.96 -4.61
C ASN A 29 37.53 -8.97 -3.77
N SER A 30 36.93 -7.85 -3.35
CA SER A 30 37.60 -6.79 -2.58
C SER A 30 36.69 -6.30 -1.45
N PRO A 31 37.04 -6.52 -0.18
CA PRO A 31 36.31 -5.97 0.96
C PRO A 31 36.24 -4.43 0.92
N THR A 32 37.29 -3.78 0.40
CA THR A 32 37.34 -2.33 0.23
C THR A 32 36.29 -1.84 -0.77
N ALA A 33 36.07 -2.58 -1.87
CA ALA A 33 35.08 -2.18 -2.87
C ALA A 33 33.65 -2.17 -2.31
N ALA A 34 33.29 -3.18 -1.51
CA ALA A 34 31.98 -3.24 -0.87
C ALA A 34 31.78 -2.09 0.14
N ASN A 35 32.80 -1.77 0.93
CA ASN A 35 32.75 -0.63 1.86
C ASN A 35 32.60 0.71 1.13
N GLU A 36 33.37 0.95 0.07
CA GLU A 36 33.26 2.17 -0.74
C GLU A 36 31.87 2.30 -1.39
N TYR A 37 31.34 1.21 -1.95
CA TYR A 37 29.99 1.21 -2.50
C TYR A 37 28.95 1.56 -1.43
N ASN A 38 29.00 0.89 -0.27
CA ASN A 38 28.06 1.11 0.81
C ASN A 38 28.13 2.55 1.35
N GLN A 39 29.33 3.15 1.41
CA GLN A 39 29.49 4.57 1.76
C GLN A 39 28.82 5.51 0.77
N ILE A 40 28.88 5.21 -0.54
CA ILE A 40 28.23 6.03 -1.57
C ILE A 40 26.71 5.96 -1.42
N VAL A 41 26.14 4.75 -1.32
CA VAL A 41 24.68 4.58 -1.32
C VAL A 41 24.03 5.03 0.00
N ASN A 42 24.77 5.06 1.09
CA ASN A 42 24.30 5.51 2.40
C ASN A 42 24.60 6.99 2.69
N ASN A 43 25.14 7.73 1.72
CA ASN A 43 25.41 9.14 1.90
C ASN A 43 24.13 9.98 1.72
N GLU A 44 23.44 10.23 2.83
CA GLU A 44 22.21 11.04 2.87
C GLU A 44 22.42 12.51 2.47
N GLN A 45 23.66 13.01 2.46
CA GLN A 45 23.98 14.38 2.06
C GLN A 45 24.20 14.53 0.56
N SER A 46 24.33 13.42 -0.17
CA SER A 46 24.51 13.45 -1.62
C SER A 46 23.19 13.55 -2.36
N THR A 47 23.13 14.43 -3.35
CA THR A 47 22.05 14.39 -4.34
C THR A 47 22.14 13.10 -5.15
N ARG A 48 21.01 12.70 -5.76
CA ARG A 48 20.96 11.55 -6.66
C ARG A 48 22.02 11.62 -7.77
N THR A 49 22.18 12.77 -8.41
CA THR A 49 23.17 12.96 -9.47
C THR A 49 24.59 12.79 -8.96
N GLN A 50 24.90 13.27 -7.74
CA GLN A 50 26.21 13.08 -7.11
C GLN A 50 26.45 11.60 -6.79
N MET A 51 25.46 10.89 -6.25
CA MET A 51 25.55 9.43 -6.03
C MET A 51 25.78 8.68 -7.33
N GLU A 52 25.01 8.96 -8.39
CA GLU A 52 25.18 8.31 -9.70
C GLU A 52 26.59 8.57 -10.28
N GLN A 53 27.13 9.78 -10.13
CA GLN A 53 28.50 10.08 -10.52
C GLN A 53 29.53 9.27 -9.71
N GLN A 54 29.38 9.20 -8.38
CA GLN A 54 30.26 8.44 -7.51
C GLN A 54 30.19 6.93 -7.80
N LEU A 55 28.99 6.38 -8.03
CA LEU A 55 28.79 4.99 -8.42
C LEU A 55 29.44 4.70 -9.77
N ASN A 56 29.33 5.60 -10.75
CA ASN A 56 29.99 5.44 -12.05
C ASN A 56 31.53 5.44 -11.92
N GLN A 57 32.09 6.33 -11.09
CA GLN A 57 33.53 6.34 -10.80
C GLN A 57 33.97 5.05 -10.09
N TRP A 58 33.19 4.59 -9.11
CA TRP A 58 33.41 3.31 -8.43
C TRP A 58 33.36 2.14 -9.42
N GLY A 59 32.39 2.13 -10.34
CA GLY A 59 32.25 1.13 -11.38
C GLY A 59 33.47 1.09 -12.31
N GLN A 60 34.00 2.25 -12.71
CA GLN A 60 35.23 2.32 -13.51
C GLN A 60 36.43 1.78 -12.74
N LYS A 61 36.60 2.15 -11.47
CA LYS A 61 37.71 1.72 -10.60
C LYS A 61 37.78 0.21 -10.43
N TYR A 62 36.63 -0.47 -10.37
CA TYR A 62 36.53 -1.91 -10.10
C TYR A 62 36.08 -2.76 -11.30
N GLY A 63 35.99 -2.18 -12.49
CA GLY A 63 35.56 -2.90 -13.70
C GLY A 63 34.09 -3.32 -13.71
N MET A 64 33.23 -2.61 -12.97
CA MET A 64 31.80 -2.89 -12.75
C MET A 64 30.88 -1.89 -13.48
N THR A 65 31.38 -1.20 -14.50
CA THR A 65 30.64 -0.14 -15.21
C THR A 65 29.28 -0.61 -15.73
N SER A 66 29.18 -1.83 -16.28
CA SER A 66 27.92 -2.35 -16.83
C SER A 66 26.91 -2.66 -15.73
N GLN A 67 27.36 -3.20 -14.60
CA GLN A 67 26.51 -3.51 -13.44
C GLN A 67 25.97 -2.24 -12.80
N ILE A 68 26.81 -1.21 -12.64
CA ILE A 68 26.38 0.10 -12.13
C ILE A 68 25.38 0.77 -13.09
N THR A 69 25.67 0.76 -14.39
CA THR A 69 24.75 1.32 -15.40
C THR A 69 23.39 0.62 -15.35
N SER A 70 23.40 -0.72 -15.26
CA SER A 70 22.18 -1.53 -15.13
C SER A 70 21.40 -1.19 -13.85
N LEU A 71 22.10 -1.05 -12.71
CA LEU A 71 21.49 -0.68 -11.43
C LEU A 71 20.81 0.70 -11.50
N ILE A 72 21.48 1.70 -12.06
CA ILE A 72 20.95 3.06 -12.21
C ILE A 72 19.69 3.05 -13.08
N ASN A 73 19.73 2.34 -14.22
CA ASN A 73 18.60 2.23 -15.14
C ASN A 73 17.41 1.47 -14.54
N ALA A 74 17.68 0.36 -13.85
CA ALA A 74 16.65 -0.44 -13.18
C ALA A 74 15.94 0.38 -12.11
N ARG A 75 16.69 1.18 -11.33
CA ARG A 75 16.11 2.04 -10.29
C ARG A 75 15.27 3.17 -10.89
N GLY A 76 15.75 3.81 -11.96
CA GLY A 76 14.98 4.81 -12.69
C GLY A 76 13.65 4.26 -13.22
N THR A 77 13.69 3.05 -13.77
CA THR A 77 12.50 2.35 -14.29
C THR A 77 11.52 2.02 -13.18
N ALA A 78 12.00 1.45 -12.06
CA ALA A 78 11.15 1.11 -10.92
C ALA A 78 10.45 2.33 -10.32
N LEU A 79 11.16 3.45 -10.15
CA LEU A 79 10.57 4.70 -9.64
C LEU A 79 9.52 5.25 -10.59
N LYS A 80 9.77 5.19 -11.90
CA LYS A 80 8.78 5.58 -12.90
C LYS A 80 7.53 4.71 -12.81
N GLN A 81 7.68 3.39 -12.74
CA GLN A 81 6.55 2.47 -12.60
C GLN A 81 5.73 2.73 -11.34
N ILE A 82 6.40 3.00 -10.21
CA ILE A 82 5.73 3.37 -8.95
C ILE A 82 4.95 4.68 -9.14
N ALA A 83 5.56 5.70 -9.73
CA ALA A 83 4.91 7.00 -9.98
C ALA A 83 3.71 6.88 -10.93
N ASP A 84 3.86 6.11 -12.02
CA ASP A 84 2.78 5.87 -12.99
C ASP A 84 1.62 5.10 -12.32
N THR A 85 1.93 4.09 -11.50
CA THR A 85 0.93 3.31 -10.75
C THR A 85 0.18 4.19 -9.75
N ALA A 86 0.90 4.98 -8.95
CA ALA A 86 0.30 5.90 -7.99
C ALA A 86 -0.58 6.96 -8.67
N THR A 87 -0.15 7.46 -9.83
CA THR A 87 -0.93 8.42 -10.63
C THR A 87 -2.22 7.79 -11.15
N SER A 88 -2.13 6.58 -11.71
CA SER A 88 -3.28 5.82 -12.19
C SER A 88 -4.27 5.51 -11.05
N ASP A 89 -3.76 5.12 -9.88
CA ASP A 89 -4.59 4.82 -8.71
C ASP A 89 -5.33 6.07 -8.24
N ALA A 90 -4.64 7.21 -8.13
CA ALA A 90 -5.23 8.48 -7.73
C ALA A 90 -6.30 8.99 -8.71
N GLN A 91 -6.11 8.82 -10.02
CA GLN A 91 -7.07 9.25 -11.04
C GLN A 91 -8.38 8.46 -10.99
N ASN A 92 -8.31 7.17 -10.69
CA ASN A 92 -9.45 6.26 -10.73
C ASN A 92 -10.16 6.14 -9.37
N LEU A 93 -9.50 6.52 -8.27
CA LEU A 93 -10.04 6.43 -6.92
C LEU A 93 -11.40 7.15 -6.74
N PRO A 94 -11.63 8.38 -7.26
CA PRO A 94 -12.93 9.05 -7.09
C PRO A 94 -14.10 8.27 -7.70
N ALA A 95 -13.88 7.61 -8.84
CA ALA A 95 -14.90 6.80 -9.50
C ALA A 95 -15.23 5.53 -8.69
N LEU A 96 -14.20 4.89 -8.11
CA LEU A 96 -14.38 3.76 -7.20
C LEU A 96 -15.17 4.17 -5.95
N ILE A 97 -14.78 5.25 -5.29
CA ILE A 97 -15.47 5.80 -4.11
C ILE A 97 -16.93 6.09 -4.43
N LYS A 98 -17.22 6.71 -5.57
CA LYS A 98 -18.59 6.98 -5.99
C LYS A 98 -19.42 5.70 -6.14
N LYS A 99 -18.91 4.69 -6.83
CA LYS A 99 -19.61 3.39 -6.99
C LYS A 99 -19.87 2.72 -5.65
N MET A 100 -18.90 2.76 -4.74
CA MET A 100 -19.08 2.22 -3.38
C MET A 100 -20.17 2.98 -2.62
N TYR A 101 -20.18 4.31 -2.68
CA TYR A 101 -21.24 5.11 -2.08
C TYR A 101 -22.63 4.76 -2.66
N ASP A 102 -22.74 4.65 -3.98
CA ASP A 102 -23.99 4.31 -4.66
C ASP A 102 -24.51 2.92 -4.24
N VAL A 103 -23.62 1.94 -4.08
CA VAL A 103 -23.94 0.59 -3.57
C VAL A 103 -24.38 0.64 -2.11
N ALA A 104 -23.67 1.36 -1.25
CA ALA A 104 -24.01 1.49 0.18
C ALA A 104 -25.37 2.18 0.39
N ASN A 105 -25.72 3.12 -0.48
CA ASN A 105 -26.95 3.91 -0.38
C ASN A 105 -28.11 3.33 -1.23
N SER A 106 -27.97 2.11 -1.75
CA SER A 106 -29.00 1.46 -2.56
C SER A 106 -30.19 1.02 -1.69
N ALA A 107 -31.29 1.76 -1.74
CA ALA A 107 -32.52 1.44 -1.02
C ALA A 107 -33.20 0.13 -1.48
N SER A 108 -32.85 -0.37 -2.66
CA SER A 108 -33.39 -1.60 -3.24
C SER A 108 -32.57 -2.86 -2.92
N SER A 109 -31.40 -2.72 -2.29
CA SER A 109 -30.50 -3.84 -2.03
C SER A 109 -30.60 -4.31 -0.58
N THR A 110 -30.56 -5.62 -0.37
CA THR A 110 -30.38 -6.19 0.97
C THR A 110 -28.93 -6.01 1.43
N SER A 111 -28.66 -6.07 2.73
CA SER A 111 -27.30 -5.95 3.27
C SER A 111 -26.33 -6.97 2.68
N ALA A 112 -26.78 -8.20 2.40
CA ALA A 112 -25.98 -9.24 1.76
C ALA A 112 -25.61 -8.90 0.30
N GLN A 113 -26.52 -8.24 -0.43
CA GLN A 113 -26.26 -7.77 -1.79
C GLN A 113 -25.27 -6.60 -1.80
N VAL A 114 -25.43 -5.65 -0.87
CA VAL A 114 -24.50 -4.53 -0.67
C VAL A 114 -23.09 -5.05 -0.38
N GLU A 115 -22.95 -6.01 0.55
CA GLU A 115 -21.66 -6.61 0.87
C GLU A 115 -21.01 -7.29 -0.36
N THR A 116 -21.79 -8.10 -1.08
CA THR A 116 -21.30 -8.82 -2.27
C THR A 116 -20.80 -7.84 -3.34
N GLN A 117 -21.56 -6.78 -3.60
CA GLN A 117 -21.21 -5.75 -4.59
C GLN A 117 -19.98 -4.94 -4.15
N MET A 118 -19.87 -4.59 -2.86
CA MET A 118 -18.69 -3.92 -2.32
C MET A 118 -17.43 -4.78 -2.46
N ARG A 119 -17.50 -6.07 -2.13
CA ARG A 119 -16.40 -7.02 -2.32
C ARG A 119 -15.99 -7.12 -3.79
N GLN A 120 -16.96 -7.19 -4.70
CA GLN A 120 -16.68 -7.22 -6.15
C GLN A 120 -15.97 -5.94 -6.64
N LEU A 121 -16.43 -4.76 -6.20
CA LEU A 121 -15.79 -3.49 -6.53
C LEU A 121 -14.33 -3.46 -6.06
N LEU A 122 -14.06 -3.90 -4.84
CA LEU A 122 -12.69 -3.91 -4.29
C LEU A 122 -11.80 -4.99 -4.88
N ASN A 123 -12.35 -6.16 -5.24
CA ASN A 123 -11.61 -7.20 -5.95
C ASN A 123 -11.21 -6.76 -7.37
N SER A 124 -11.94 -5.82 -7.97
CA SER A 124 -11.61 -5.23 -9.27
C SER A 124 -10.64 -4.04 -9.19
N ALA A 125 -10.35 -3.56 -7.99
CA ALA A 125 -9.48 -2.41 -7.75
C ALA A 125 -8.00 -2.85 -7.68
N THR A 126 -7.09 -1.93 -7.99
CA THR A 126 -5.66 -2.16 -7.76
C THR A 126 -5.38 -2.24 -6.24
N PRO A 127 -4.25 -2.83 -5.81
CA PRO A 127 -3.88 -2.86 -4.39
C PRO A 127 -3.85 -1.48 -3.73
N GLY A 128 -3.35 -0.46 -4.44
CA GLY A 128 -3.31 0.92 -3.94
C GLY A 128 -4.71 1.52 -3.79
N GLN A 129 -5.59 1.33 -4.79
CA GLN A 129 -6.99 1.75 -4.72
C GLN A 129 -7.76 1.04 -3.61
N LYS A 130 -7.57 -0.27 -3.44
CA LYS A 130 -8.21 -1.06 -2.37
C LYS A 130 -7.85 -0.48 -1.01
N LYS A 131 -6.56 -0.23 -0.75
CA LYS A 131 -6.11 0.35 0.52
C LYS A 131 -6.69 1.74 0.77
N MET A 132 -6.64 2.63 -0.22
CA MET A 132 -7.21 3.98 -0.09
C MET A 132 -8.74 3.95 0.11
N ALA A 133 -9.45 3.05 -0.56
CA ALA A 133 -10.89 2.90 -0.39
C ALA A 133 -11.26 2.32 0.99
N VAL A 134 -10.52 1.31 1.48
CA VAL A 134 -10.67 0.77 2.83
C VAL A 134 -10.47 1.86 3.88
N GLU A 135 -9.43 2.68 3.76
CA GLU A 135 -9.18 3.81 4.67
C GLU A 135 -10.30 4.87 4.61
N ALA A 136 -10.82 5.19 3.41
CA ALA A 136 -11.85 6.21 3.22
C ALA A 136 -13.22 5.79 3.80
N PHE A 137 -13.55 4.51 3.74
CA PHE A 137 -14.84 3.97 4.20
C PHE A 137 -14.77 3.25 5.55
N GLY A 138 -13.58 3.02 6.10
CA GLY A 138 -13.37 2.25 7.33
C GLY A 138 -13.82 0.79 7.21
N ILE A 139 -13.81 0.22 6.00
CA ILE A 139 -14.30 -1.15 5.77
C ILE A 139 -13.12 -2.11 5.85
N ASP A 140 -13.01 -2.84 6.95
CA ASP A 140 -12.05 -3.93 7.05
C ASP A 140 -12.56 -5.14 6.26
N LEU A 141 -12.08 -5.30 5.02
CA LEU A 141 -12.43 -6.41 4.14
C LEU A 141 -11.32 -7.44 4.02
N ASP A 142 -10.24 -7.28 4.77
CA ASP A 142 -9.23 -8.32 4.93
C ASP A 142 -9.78 -9.38 5.88
N SER A 143 -10.67 -10.19 5.33
CA SER A 143 -10.88 -11.55 5.80
C SER A 143 -10.61 -12.52 4.66
N ASP A 144 -9.32 -12.75 4.42
CA ASP A 144 -8.81 -14.09 4.10
C ASP A 144 -8.86 -15.00 5.35
N SER A 145 -9.93 -14.81 6.15
CA SER A 145 -10.25 -15.49 7.38
C SER A 145 -11.51 -16.28 7.07
N GLY A 146 -11.34 -17.56 6.79
CA GLY A 146 -12.43 -18.51 6.87
C GLY A 146 -13.00 -18.52 8.28
N ASN A 147 -13.96 -17.65 8.58
CA ASN A 147 -15.05 -17.97 9.49
C ASN A 147 -16.15 -16.90 9.45
N ASN A 148 -17.37 -17.38 9.65
CA ASN A 148 -18.60 -16.62 9.62
C ASN A 148 -18.65 -15.47 10.65
N ASN A 149 -19.41 -14.43 10.28
CA ASN A 149 -20.15 -13.52 11.15
C ASN A 149 -19.42 -12.25 11.66
N GLY A 150 -19.68 -11.12 11.00
CA GLY A 150 -19.30 -9.77 11.41
C GLY A 150 -19.37 -8.83 10.21
N GLY A 151 -20.54 -8.52 9.66
CA GLY A 151 -21.58 -7.79 10.35
C GLY A 151 -21.30 -6.29 10.19
N PHE A 152 -21.71 -5.71 9.06
CA PHE A 152 -21.78 -4.26 8.86
C PHE A 152 -22.66 -3.67 9.98
N GLY A 153 -22.01 -3.20 11.03
CA GLY A 153 -22.64 -2.61 12.20
C GLY A 153 -23.35 -1.31 11.82
N ASN A 154 -24.66 -1.43 11.64
CA ASN A 154 -25.60 -0.34 11.45
C ASN A 154 -25.66 0.51 12.74
N GLY A 155 -24.90 1.60 12.77
CA GLY A 155 -24.98 2.58 13.85
C GLY A 155 -25.96 3.70 13.51
N ASN A 156 -27.25 3.57 13.87
CA ASN A 156 -28.03 4.66 14.49
C ASN A 156 -29.45 4.22 14.94
N ASN A 157 -29.96 4.91 15.96
CA ASN A 157 -31.21 4.74 16.75
C ASN A 157 -31.15 3.64 17.82
N GLY A 158 -31.20 3.91 19.13
CA GLY A 158 -31.86 5.01 19.82
C GLY A 158 -33.00 4.43 20.67
N GLY A 159 -32.81 4.40 21.99
CA GLY A 159 -33.82 4.33 23.06
C GLY A 159 -34.96 3.31 22.96
N PHE A 160 -35.13 2.49 23.99
CA PHE A 160 -36.30 2.49 24.90
C PHE A 160 -36.15 1.31 25.86
N GLY A 161 -36.13 1.62 27.16
CA GLY A 161 -36.14 0.65 28.23
C GLY A 161 -37.54 0.12 28.54
N ASN A 162 -37.56 -1.08 29.14
CA ASN A 162 -38.49 -1.58 30.17
C ASN A 162 -38.10 -3.06 30.36
N GLY A 163 -37.76 -3.61 31.53
CA GLY A 163 -38.40 -3.38 32.82
C GLY A 163 -39.50 -4.41 33.04
N ASN A 164 -39.16 -5.64 33.47
CA ASN A 164 -39.89 -6.53 34.40
C ASN A 164 -39.33 -7.97 34.26
N ASN A 165 -38.77 -8.61 35.30
CA ASN A 165 -39.35 -9.09 36.56
C ASN A 165 -40.03 -10.46 36.45
N GLY A 166 -39.40 -11.46 37.07
CA GLY A 166 -40.02 -12.54 37.86
C GLY A 166 -40.74 -13.69 37.14
N GLY A 167 -40.50 -14.93 37.59
CA GLY A 167 -41.45 -16.02 37.35
C GLY A 167 -40.90 -17.44 37.46
N PHE A 168 -41.11 -18.04 38.62
CA PHE A 168 -40.97 -19.46 38.95
C PHE A 168 -41.78 -20.40 38.01
N GLY A 169 -41.39 -21.69 37.95
CA GLY A 169 -42.37 -22.80 37.97
C GLY A 169 -42.29 -23.90 36.89
N ASN A 170 -41.67 -25.03 37.27
CA ASN A 170 -42.11 -26.44 37.24
C ASN A 170 -42.99 -27.05 36.12
N GLY A 171 -42.69 -28.32 35.79
CA GLY A 171 -43.56 -29.34 35.13
C GLY A 171 -43.38 -29.44 33.61
N ASN A 172 -43.11 -30.59 32.99
CA ASN A 172 -43.44 -32.01 33.27
C ASN A 172 -42.29 -32.93 32.87
#